data_AF-A0A938CQT1-F1
#
_entry.id   AF-A0A938CQT1-F1
#
_cell.length_a   1.000
_cell.length_b   1.000
_cell.length_c   1.000
_cell.angle_alpha   90.00
_cell.angle_beta   90.00
_cell.angle_gamma   90.00
#
_symmetry.space_group_name_H-M   'P 1'
#
loop_
_entity.id
_entity.type
_entity.pdbx_description
1 polymer ?
#
loop_
_entity_poly.entity_id
_entity_poly.type
_entity_poly.pdbx_seq_one_letter_code
_entity_poly.pdbx_strand_id
1 'polypeptide(L)'
;MPDDIAITLSASRAQPPVGGRPIRMRQPPAREVLDLPHRPGFESDVLPLLHLMAAAEAGDPGAMYFVGLRFLEGRGVAKDVWHGARFIETAANAGVIGASFTLGILRFAGLGVARDLAAAYRWLTDAARVGYPGAEENLQMVARWLDQDERAAALGKKTA
;
A
#
# COMPACT_ATOMS: atom_id res chain seq x y z
N MET A 1 -42.06 12.47 -35.91
CA MET A 1 -40.67 12.74 -36.36
C MET A 1 -40.22 13.97 -35.58
N PRO A 2 -39.07 13.91 -34.89
CA PRO A 2 -38.88 14.52 -33.58
C PRO A 2 -38.16 15.88 -33.61
N ASP A 3 -38.42 16.70 -32.58
CA ASP A 3 -37.61 17.84 -32.19
C ASP A 3 -36.72 17.43 -31.02
N ASP A 4 -35.40 17.58 -31.19
CA ASP A 4 -34.36 17.33 -30.20
C ASP A 4 -34.39 18.40 -29.09
N ILE A 5 -34.60 17.98 -27.84
CA ILE A 5 -34.36 18.81 -26.65
C ILE A 5 -33.24 18.17 -25.84
N ALA A 6 -32.04 18.69 -26.04
CA ALA A 6 -30.89 18.47 -25.20
C ALA A 6 -30.91 19.46 -24.02
N ILE A 7 -31.15 19.01 -22.79
CA ILE A 7 -30.86 19.78 -21.57
C ILE A 7 -30.24 18.87 -20.50
N THR A 8 -28.90 18.85 -20.50
CA THR A 8 -28.00 19.08 -19.35
C THR A 8 -28.15 18.21 -18.09
N LEU A 9 -27.50 17.04 -18.09
CA LEU A 9 -27.03 16.41 -16.85
C LEU A 9 -25.71 17.06 -16.44
N SER A 10 -25.72 17.84 -15.35
CA SER A 10 -24.51 18.39 -14.74
C SER A 10 -23.68 17.25 -14.14
N ALA A 11 -22.84 16.64 -14.98
CA ALA A 11 -21.78 15.76 -14.51
C ALA A 11 -20.74 16.63 -13.78
N SER A 12 -20.81 16.63 -12.45
CA SER A 12 -19.74 17.16 -11.61
C SER A 12 -18.44 16.43 -11.98
N ARG A 13 -17.60 17.17 -12.69
CA ARG A 13 -16.36 16.71 -13.30
C ARG A 13 -15.31 16.57 -12.21
N ALA A 14 -15.33 15.45 -11.49
CA ALA A 14 -14.21 15.05 -10.66
C ALA A 14 -13.02 14.75 -11.60
N GLN A 15 -12.08 15.69 -11.68
CA GLN A 15 -10.79 15.44 -12.30
C GLN A 15 -10.09 14.31 -11.55
N PRO A 16 -9.57 13.27 -12.22
CA PRO A 16 -8.74 12.29 -11.56
C PRO A 16 -7.43 12.96 -11.11
N PRO A 17 -6.93 12.68 -9.90
CA PRO A 17 -5.64 13.21 -9.49
C PRO A 17 -4.52 12.64 -10.36
N VAL A 18 -3.53 13.51 -10.54
CA VAL A 18 -2.40 13.44 -11.46
C VAL A 18 -1.45 12.29 -11.12
N GLY A 19 -0.97 11.59 -12.15
CA GLY A 19 0.40 11.09 -12.17
C GLY A 19 0.68 9.76 -11.47
N GLY A 20 0.02 8.68 -11.91
CA GLY A 20 0.50 7.32 -11.69
C GLY A 20 -0.12 6.42 -12.74
N ARG A 21 0.69 5.65 -13.49
CA ARG A 21 0.12 4.59 -14.33
C ARG A 21 -0.66 3.66 -13.40
N PRO A 22 -1.96 3.36 -13.65
CA PRO A 22 -2.66 2.38 -12.84
C PRO A 22 -1.83 1.10 -12.87
N ILE A 23 -1.64 0.46 -11.72
CA ILE A 23 -1.03 -0.86 -11.68
C ILE A 23 -2.01 -1.75 -12.45
N ARG A 24 -1.74 -1.96 -13.74
CA ARG A 24 -2.54 -2.82 -14.61
C ARG A 24 -2.18 -4.25 -14.22
N MET A 25 -2.65 -4.66 -13.04
CA MET A 25 -2.63 -6.06 -12.67
C MET A 25 -3.56 -6.76 -13.64
N ARG A 26 -3.07 -7.85 -14.23
CA ARG A 26 -3.96 -8.88 -14.74
C ARG A 26 -4.71 -9.32 -13.50
N GLN A 27 -5.98 -8.91 -13.35
CA GLN A 27 -6.78 -9.35 -12.20
C GLN A 27 -6.58 -10.86 -12.06
N PRO A 28 -6.31 -11.40 -10.85
CA PRO A 28 -6.46 -12.82 -10.67
C PRO A 28 -7.90 -13.12 -11.11
N PRO A 29 -8.12 -13.99 -12.10
CA PRO A 29 -9.47 -14.25 -12.57
C PRO A 29 -10.30 -14.61 -11.34
N ALA A 30 -11.51 -14.06 -11.20
CA ALA A 30 -12.38 -14.32 -10.03
C ALA A 30 -12.54 -15.81 -9.67
N ARG A 31 -12.21 -16.72 -10.60
CA ARG A 31 -12.09 -18.17 -10.39
C ARG A 31 -10.96 -18.60 -9.44
N GLU A 32 -9.81 -17.92 -9.42
CA GLU A 32 -8.66 -18.28 -8.58
C GLU A 32 -8.91 -17.96 -7.09
N VAL A 33 -9.82 -17.02 -6.81
CA VAL A 33 -10.30 -16.68 -5.46
C VAL A 33 -11.26 -17.76 -4.93
N LEU A 34 -11.89 -18.54 -5.82
CA LEU A 34 -12.95 -19.50 -5.49
C LEU A 34 -12.43 -20.93 -5.22
N ASP A 35 -11.17 -21.23 -5.54
CA ASP A 35 -10.58 -22.59 -5.48
C ASP A 35 -9.55 -22.78 -4.34
N LEU A 36 -9.50 -21.86 -3.38
CA LEU A 36 -8.55 -21.90 -2.25
C LEU A 36 -9.11 -22.72 -1.07
N PRO A 37 -8.25 -23.41 -0.30
CA PRO A 37 -8.69 -24.34 0.74
C PRO A 37 -9.58 -23.65 1.77
N HIS A 38 -10.76 -24.23 2.02
CA HIS A 38 -11.74 -23.76 2.99
C HIS A 38 -11.11 -23.65 4.40
N ARG A 39 -10.69 -22.44 4.76
CA ARG A 39 -10.40 -22.08 6.15
C ARG A 39 -11.58 -21.27 6.68
N PRO A 40 -12.12 -21.58 7.87
CA PRO A 40 -13.18 -20.78 8.47
C PRO A 40 -12.74 -19.32 8.60
N GLY A 41 -13.57 -18.39 8.11
CA GLY A 41 -13.25 -16.96 8.01
C GLY A 41 -12.80 -16.50 6.61
N PHE A 42 -12.44 -17.42 5.72
CA PHE A 42 -12.00 -17.09 4.36
C PHE A 42 -13.12 -16.42 3.54
N GLU A 43 -14.33 -17.00 3.49
CA GLU A 43 -15.45 -16.40 2.76
C GLU A 43 -15.87 -15.03 3.32
N SER A 44 -15.75 -14.81 4.64
CA SER A 44 -16.04 -13.50 5.26
C SER A 44 -15.00 -12.43 4.93
N ASP A 45 -13.77 -12.82 4.57
CA ASP A 45 -12.70 -11.89 4.20
C ASP A 45 -12.67 -11.56 2.70
N VAL A 46 -13.24 -12.42 1.84
CA VAL A 46 -13.23 -12.25 0.38
C VAL A 46 -14.07 -11.05 -0.08
N LEU A 47 -15.29 -10.89 0.44
CA LEU A 47 -16.16 -9.76 0.06
C LEU A 47 -15.56 -8.39 0.46
N PRO A 48 -15.06 -8.20 1.69
CA PRO A 48 -14.30 -7.00 2.04
C PRO A 48 -13.08 -6.76 1.15
N LEU A 49 -12.33 -7.82 0.79
CA LEU A 49 -11.18 -7.69 -0.10
C LEU A 49 -11.58 -7.19 -1.49
N LEU A 50 -12.68 -7.68 -2.06
CA LEU A 50 -13.14 -7.25 -3.38
C LEU A 50 -13.48 -5.75 -3.41
N HIS A 51 -14.15 -5.23 -2.38
CA HIS A 51 -14.43 -3.79 -2.27
C HIS A 51 -13.15 -2.97 -2.12
N LEU A 52 -12.18 -3.46 -1.35
CA LEU A 52 -10.87 -2.81 -1.22
C LEU A 52 -10.10 -2.80 -2.55
N MET A 53 -10.16 -3.89 -3.32
CA MET A 53 -9.53 -3.96 -4.64
C MET A 53 -10.15 -2.94 -5.61
N ALA A 54 -11.47 -2.81 -5.63
CA ALA A 54 -12.15 -1.81 -6.47
C ALA A 54 -11.75 -0.38 -6.08
N ALA A 55 -11.66 -0.08 -4.78
CA ALA A 55 -11.21 1.23 -4.30
C ALA A 55 -9.72 1.49 -4.61
N ALA A 56 -8.86 0.47 -4.49
CA ALA A 56 -7.45 0.57 -4.85
C ALA A 56 -7.26 0.80 -6.36
N GLU A 57 -8.06 0.15 -7.21
CA GLU A 57 -8.08 0.40 -8.66
C GLU A 57 -8.56 1.82 -8.99
N ALA A 58 -9.48 2.37 -8.20
CA ALA A 58 -9.92 3.76 -8.30
C ALA A 58 -8.88 4.78 -7.79
N GLY A 59 -7.74 4.31 -7.28
CA GLY A 59 -6.63 5.16 -6.85
C GLY A 59 -6.64 5.53 -5.37
N ASP A 60 -7.47 4.90 -4.53
CA ASP A 60 -7.52 5.18 -3.10
C ASP A 60 -6.28 4.60 -2.38
N PRO A 61 -5.40 5.45 -1.79
CA PRO A 61 -4.18 4.97 -1.15
C PRO A 61 -4.43 4.15 0.12
N GLY A 62 -5.53 4.44 0.85
CA GLY A 62 -5.90 3.69 2.05
C GLY A 62 -6.31 2.26 1.70
N ALA A 63 -7.09 2.10 0.62
CA ALA A 63 -7.46 0.82 0.06
C ALA A 63 -6.24 0.04 -0.42
N MET A 64 -5.29 0.69 -1.12
CA MET A 64 -4.01 0.06 -1.48
C MET A 64 -3.27 -0.46 -0.25
N TYR A 65 -3.20 0.31 0.83
CA TYR A 65 -2.61 -0.14 2.09
C TYR A 65 -3.28 -1.41 2.62
N PHE A 66 -4.62 -1.42 2.71
CA PHE A 66 -5.34 -2.59 3.21
C PHE A 66 -5.26 -3.80 2.28
N VAL A 67 -5.33 -3.62 0.95
CA VAL A 67 -5.09 -4.71 -0.01
C VAL A 67 -3.69 -5.30 0.19
N GLY A 68 -2.69 -4.43 0.36
CA GLY A 68 -1.32 -4.85 0.67
C GLY A 68 -1.25 -5.74 1.92
N LEU A 69 -1.89 -5.33 3.01
CA LEU A 69 -1.97 -6.13 4.24
C LEU A 69 -2.64 -7.49 4.01
N ARG A 70 -3.76 -7.53 3.27
CA ARG A 70 -4.48 -8.78 2.98
C ARG A 70 -3.61 -9.78 2.23
N PHE A 71 -2.80 -9.32 1.28
CA PHE A 71 -1.80 -10.17 0.59
C PHE A 71 -0.65 -10.61 1.50
N LEU A 72 -0.13 -9.72 2.37
CA LEU A 72 0.95 -10.06 3.30
C LEU A 72 0.53 -11.12 4.33
N GLU A 73 -0.72 -11.07 4.76
CA GLU A 73 -1.30 -11.95 5.78
C GLU A 73 -1.95 -13.21 5.19
N GLY A 74 -2.35 -13.16 3.91
CA GLY A 74 -3.14 -14.21 3.26
C GLY A 74 -4.60 -14.25 3.74
N ARG A 75 -5.21 -13.09 4.02
CA ARG A 75 -6.60 -12.97 4.47
C ARG A 75 -7.52 -12.67 3.29
N GLY A 76 -8.41 -13.61 2.95
CA GLY A 76 -9.31 -13.52 1.80
C GLY A 76 -8.62 -13.67 0.44
N VAL A 77 -7.30 -13.91 0.43
CA VAL A 77 -6.47 -14.16 -0.76
C VAL A 77 -5.28 -15.03 -0.39
N ALA A 78 -4.70 -15.75 -1.34
CA ALA A 78 -3.44 -16.44 -1.13
C ALA A 78 -2.36 -15.46 -0.67
N LYS A 79 -1.57 -15.86 0.33
CA LYS A 79 -0.47 -15.04 0.82
C LYS A 79 0.55 -14.81 -0.29
N ASP A 80 0.77 -13.54 -0.63
CA ASP A 80 1.75 -13.12 -1.61
C ASP A 80 2.49 -11.88 -1.10
N VAL A 81 3.70 -12.11 -0.60
CA VAL A 81 4.50 -11.06 0.02
C VAL A 81 4.98 -10.04 -1.01
N TRP A 82 5.24 -10.46 -2.26
CA TRP A 82 5.72 -9.58 -3.32
C TRP A 82 4.63 -8.62 -3.79
N HIS A 83 3.42 -9.13 -4.07
CA HIS A 83 2.30 -8.28 -4.46
C HIS A 83 1.86 -7.38 -3.32
N GLY A 84 1.79 -7.91 -2.09
CA GLY A 84 1.45 -7.13 -0.90
C GLY A 84 2.41 -5.96 -0.70
N ALA A 85 3.71 -6.22 -0.78
CA ALA A 85 4.74 -5.19 -0.66
C ALA A 85 4.63 -4.07 -1.70
N ARG A 86 4.26 -4.38 -2.95
CA ARG A 86 4.06 -3.36 -4.00
C ARG A 86 2.88 -2.42 -3.73
N PHE A 87 1.79 -2.97 -3.19
CA PHE A 87 0.64 -2.15 -2.76
C PHE A 87 1.03 -1.25 -1.58
N ILE A 88 1.74 -1.80 -0.59
CA ILE A 88 2.28 -1.04 0.54
C ILE A 88 3.22 0.08 0.06
N GLU A 89 4.12 -0.20 -0.88
CA GLU A 89 5.05 0.79 -1.42
C GLU A 89 4.30 1.94 -2.11
N THR A 90 3.28 1.62 -2.90
CA THR A 90 2.47 2.62 -3.58
C THR A 90 1.69 3.49 -2.59
N ALA A 91 1.07 2.88 -1.57
CA ALA A 91 0.37 3.60 -0.52
C ALA A 91 1.31 4.48 0.34
N ALA A 92 2.51 4.00 0.65
CA ALA A 92 3.53 4.76 1.38
C ALA A 92 4.00 5.99 0.58
N ASN A 93 4.24 5.82 -0.72
CA ASN A 93 4.60 6.92 -1.61
C ASN A 93 3.48 7.96 -1.77
N ALA A 94 2.22 7.53 -1.62
CA ALA A 94 1.05 8.42 -1.58
C ALA A 94 0.81 9.07 -0.20
N GLY A 95 1.66 8.81 0.80
CA GLY A 95 1.62 9.47 2.11
C GLY A 95 0.80 8.74 3.18
N VAL A 96 0.37 7.49 2.95
CA VAL A 96 -0.33 6.72 3.98
C VAL A 96 0.66 6.30 5.06
N ILE A 97 0.54 6.90 6.25
CA ILE A 97 1.50 6.70 7.35
C ILE A 97 1.64 5.23 7.76
N GLY A 98 0.52 4.49 7.86
CA GLY A 98 0.56 3.05 8.17
C GLY A 98 1.31 2.24 7.11
N ALA A 99 1.23 2.66 5.84
CA ALA A 99 1.97 2.04 4.75
C ALA A 99 3.46 2.40 4.82
N SER A 100 3.83 3.64 5.16
CA SER A 100 5.23 4.03 5.39
C SER A 100 5.86 3.21 6.51
N PHE A 101 5.18 3.06 7.64
CA PHE A 101 5.63 2.19 8.74
C PHE A 101 5.82 0.75 8.27
N THR A 102 4.82 0.19 7.58
CA THR A 102 4.86 -1.19 7.08
C THR A 102 5.99 -1.38 6.05
N LEU A 103 6.18 -0.43 5.12
CA LEU A 103 7.27 -0.46 4.14
C LEU A 103 8.63 -0.42 4.83
N GLY A 104 8.77 0.38 5.90
CA GLY A 104 9.98 0.42 6.71
C GLY A 104 10.33 -0.96 7.27
N ILE A 105 9.35 -1.68 7.83
CA ILE A 105 9.53 -3.04 8.33
C ILE A 105 9.88 -4.01 7.19
N LEU A 106 9.16 -3.95 6.06
CA LEU A 106 9.42 -4.83 4.92
C LEU A 106 10.84 -4.63 4.36
N ARG A 107 11.31 -3.38 4.26
CA ARG A 107 12.68 -3.04 3.83
C ARG A 107 13.73 -3.45 4.86
N PHE A 108 13.42 -3.39 6.16
CA PHE A 108 14.33 -3.88 7.19
C PHE A 108 14.52 -5.41 7.10
N ALA A 109 13.43 -6.14 6.90
CA ALA A 109 13.41 -7.61 6.85
C ALA A 109 13.78 -8.18 5.47
N GLY A 110 13.67 -7.39 4.39
CA GLY A 110 13.84 -7.88 3.01
C GLY A 110 12.68 -8.74 2.52
N LEU A 111 11.45 -8.43 2.96
CA LEU A 111 10.25 -9.21 2.66
C LEU A 111 9.44 -8.60 1.52
N GLY A 112 9.42 -9.25 0.35
CA GLY A 112 8.71 -8.76 -0.84
C GLY A 112 9.30 -7.48 -1.46
N VAL A 113 10.37 -6.95 -0.86
CA VAL A 113 11.23 -5.87 -1.33
C VAL A 113 12.68 -6.20 -0.98
N ALA A 114 13.61 -5.65 -1.75
CA ALA A 114 15.02 -5.75 -1.40
C ALA A 114 15.28 -5.11 -0.03
N ARG A 115 16.08 -5.80 0.79
CA ARG A 115 16.49 -5.30 2.10
C ARG A 115 17.29 -4.00 1.92
N ASP A 116 16.87 -2.97 2.63
CA ASP A 116 17.49 -1.64 2.58
C ASP A 116 17.29 -0.96 3.93
N LEU A 117 18.36 -0.97 4.74
CA LEU A 117 18.34 -0.43 6.10
C LEU A 117 18.21 1.10 6.10
N ALA A 118 18.80 1.79 5.13
CA ALA A 118 18.71 3.24 5.01
C ALA A 118 17.29 3.68 4.64
N ALA A 119 16.66 2.99 3.67
CA ALA A 119 15.26 3.23 3.35
C ALA A 119 14.34 2.88 4.52
N ALA A 120 14.57 1.76 5.20
CA ALA A 120 13.80 1.39 6.39
C ALA A 120 13.86 2.47 7.48
N TYR A 121 15.07 2.95 7.77
CA TYR A 121 15.31 4.01 8.74
C TYR A 121 14.57 5.30 8.37
N ARG A 122 14.63 5.72 7.10
CA ARG A 122 13.89 6.90 6.61
C ARG A 122 12.39 6.76 6.77
N TRP A 123 11.79 5.66 6.31
CA TRP A 123 10.35 5.43 6.38
C TRP A 123 9.84 5.36 7.82
N LEU A 124 10.60 4.73 8.72
CA LEU A 124 10.26 4.68 10.14
C LEU A 124 10.44 6.04 10.82
N THR A 125 11.41 6.86 10.39
CA THR A 125 11.57 8.24 10.86
C THR A 125 10.35 9.09 10.51
N ASP A 126 9.85 8.98 9.27
CA ASP A 126 8.64 9.70 8.85
C ASP A 126 7.41 9.28 9.67
N ALA A 127 7.27 7.98 9.97
CA ALA A 127 6.19 7.46 10.82
C ALA A 127 6.33 7.87 12.30
N ALA A 128 7.55 7.86 12.84
CA ALA A 128 7.85 8.27 14.22
C ALA A 128 7.60 9.77 14.42
N ARG A 129 7.94 10.61 13.43
CA ARG A 129 7.69 12.06 13.47
C ARG A 129 6.23 12.43 13.70
N VAL A 130 5.30 11.61 13.22
CA VAL A 130 3.85 11.82 13.41
C VAL A 130 3.28 11.00 14.58
N GLY A 131 4.13 10.35 15.37
CA GLY A 131 3.73 9.57 16.54
C GLY A 131 3.03 8.25 16.21
N TYR A 132 3.29 7.64 15.05
CA TYR A 132 2.66 6.38 14.68
C TYR A 132 3.04 5.26 15.68
N PRO A 133 2.08 4.48 16.20
CA PRO A 133 2.34 3.45 17.21
C PRO A 133 3.43 2.47 16.79
N GLY A 134 4.40 2.23 17.68
CA GLY A 134 5.52 1.31 17.45
C GLY A 134 6.59 1.83 16.47
N ALA A 135 6.41 2.99 15.82
CA ALA A 135 7.39 3.51 14.87
C ALA A 135 8.73 3.87 15.55
N GLU A 136 8.70 4.48 16.73
CA GLU A 136 9.90 4.85 17.48
C GLU A 136 10.71 3.61 17.90
N GLU A 137 10.04 2.58 18.43
CA GLU A 137 10.69 1.33 18.83
C GLU A 137 11.34 0.62 17.63
N ASN A 138 10.65 0.56 16.49
CA ASN A 138 11.18 -0.02 15.27
C ASN A 138 12.31 0.83 14.68
N LEU A 139 12.20 2.16 14.74
CA LEU A 139 13.25 3.07 14.32
C LEU A 139 14.53 2.84 15.12
N GLN A 140 14.43 2.75 16.45
CA GLN A 140 15.55 2.44 17.33
C GLN A 140 16.14 1.05 17.06
N MET A 141 15.30 0.07 16.73
CA MET A 141 15.77 -1.25 16.32
C MET A 141 16.59 -1.17 15.03
N VAL A 142 16.09 -0.50 13.98
CA VAL A 142 16.83 -0.33 12.71
C VAL A 142 18.09 0.49 12.92
N ALA A 143 18.05 1.53 13.77
CA ALA A 143 19.19 2.38 14.08
C ALA A 143 20.40 1.55 14.56
N ARG A 144 20.19 0.47 15.32
CA ARG A 144 21.28 -0.39 15.82
C ARG A 144 22.10 -1.07 14.71
N TRP A 145 21.57 -1.14 13.49
CA TRP A 145 22.24 -1.72 12.33
C TRP A 145 22.97 -0.70 11.47
N LEU A 146 22.82 0.59 11.78
CA LEU A 146 23.40 1.69 11.03
C LEU A 146 24.32 2.49 11.96
N ASP A 147 25.45 2.94 11.46
CA ASP A 147 26.25 3.95 12.16
C ASP A 147 25.61 5.35 12.07
N GLN A 148 26.22 6.34 12.72
CA GLN A 148 25.69 7.70 12.75
C GLN A 148 25.68 8.36 11.36
N ASP A 149 26.69 8.09 10.54
CA ASP A 149 26.85 8.68 9.21
C ASP A 149 25.85 8.06 8.23
N GLU A 150 25.62 6.76 8.30
CA GLU A 150 24.61 6.05 7.51
C GLU A 150 23.19 6.53 7.84
N ARG A 151 22.89 6.77 9.13
CA ARG A 151 21.61 7.36 9.56
C ARG A 151 21.44 8.78 9.04
N ALA A 152 22.48 9.59 9.12
CA ALA A 152 22.46 10.95 8.59
C ALA A 152 22.26 10.94 7.05
N ALA A 153 22.96 10.04 6.35
CA ALA A 153 22.82 9.86 4.90
C ALA A 153 21.42 9.36 4.51
N ALA A 154 20.82 8.45 5.29
CA ALA A 154 19.47 7.95 5.06
C ALA A 154 18.40 9.05 5.09
N LEU A 155 18.62 10.10 5.90
CA LEU A 155 17.76 11.28 6.00
C LEU A 155 18.17 12.40 5.01
N GLY A 156 19.40 12.33 4.47
CA GLY A 156 20.02 13.33 3.61
C GLY A 156 19.85 13.08 2.11
N LYS A 157 18.68 13.48 1.57
CA LYS A 157 18.45 14.19 0.28
C LYS A 157 16.96 14.24 0.00
N LYS A 158 16.26 15.19 0.62
CA LYS A 158 15.06 15.81 0.07
C LYS A 158 15.36 17.28 -0.17
N THR A 159 16.42 17.55 -0.95
CA THR A 159 16.78 18.90 -1.36
C THR A 159 16.01 19.25 -2.62
N ALA A 160 15.10 20.21 -2.46
CA ALA A 160 14.34 20.97 -3.47
C ALA A 160 13.28 20.18 -4.26
#